data_AF-A0A7X6MER7-F1
#
_entry.id   AF-A0A7X6MER7-F1
#
_cell.length_a   1.000
_cell.length_b   1.000
_cell.length_c   1.000
_cell.angle_alpha   90.00
_cell.angle_beta   90.00
_cell.angle_gamma   90.00
#
_symmetry.space_group_name_H-M   'P 1'
#
loop_
_entity.id
_entity.type
_entity.pdbx_description
1 polymer ?
#
loop_
_entity_poly.entity_id
_entity_poly.type
_entity_poly.pdbx_seq_one_letter_code
_entity_poly.pdbx_strand_id
1 'polypeptide(L)'
;MQKKTLRRIAITAVAAPALAFGAPALASADAYYETETSGAGSNGAFHHELEAFAGDGKSWFEESFSVAGEGGAYSSETESGAG
;
A
#
# COMPACT_ATOMS: atom_id res chain seq x y z
N MET A 1 -25.29 -27.65 -29.28
CA MET A 1 -24.24 -26.89 -28.56
C MET A 1 -23.00 -27.76 -28.40
N GLN A 2 -21.83 -27.24 -28.80
CA GLN A 2 -20.54 -27.97 -28.76
C GLN A 2 -20.02 -28.06 -27.31
N LYS A 3 -19.67 -29.27 -26.84
CA LYS A 3 -19.25 -29.57 -25.45
C LYS A 3 -18.09 -28.69 -24.94
N LYS A 4 -17.28 -28.13 -25.84
CA LYS A 4 -16.20 -27.18 -25.53
C LYS A 4 -16.70 -25.83 -25.00
N THR A 5 -17.81 -25.33 -25.51
CA THR A 5 -18.37 -24.03 -25.09
C THR A 5 -18.96 -24.14 -23.68
N LEU A 6 -19.61 -25.26 -23.36
CA LEU A 6 -20.19 -25.50 -22.05
C LEU A 6 -19.11 -25.61 -20.95
N ARG A 7 -17.97 -26.24 -21.25
CA ARG A 7 -16.83 -26.33 -20.32
C ARG A 7 -16.19 -24.97 -20.03
N ARG A 8 -16.09 -24.08 -21.03
CA ARG A 8 -15.54 -22.73 -20.82
C ARG A 8 -16.44 -21.91 -19.91
N ILE A 9 -17.76 -21.96 -20.12
CA ILE A 9 -18.73 -21.27 -19.26
C ILE A 9 -18.66 -21.78 -17.82
N ALA A 10 -18.54 -23.10 -17.63
CA ALA A 10 -18.44 -23.69 -16.28
C ALA A 10 -17.16 -23.26 -15.53
N ILE A 11 -16.02 -23.16 -16.23
CA ILE A 11 -14.76 -22.71 -15.60
C ILE A 11 -14.83 -21.22 -15.25
N THR A 12 -15.35 -20.38 -16.15
CA THR A 12 -15.50 -18.94 -15.89
C THR A 12 -16.51 -18.67 -14.77
N ALA A 13 -17.59 -19.45 -14.67
CA ALA A 13 -18.60 -19.32 -13.63
C ALA A 13 -18.09 -19.67 -12.22
N VAL A 14 -17.00 -20.43 -12.10
CA VAL A 14 -16.39 -20.79 -10.80
C VAL A 14 -15.18 -19.90 -10.49
N ALA A 15 -14.35 -19.61 -11.50
CA ALA A 15 -13.16 -18.79 -11.33
C ALA A 15 -13.48 -17.30 -11.12
N ALA A 16 -14.54 -16.78 -11.74
CA ALA A 16 -14.90 -15.37 -11.60
C ALA A 16 -15.39 -15.03 -10.18
N PRO A 17 -16.27 -15.82 -9.52
CA PRO A 17 -16.56 -15.62 -8.11
C PRO A 17 -15.35 -15.86 -7.22
N ALA A 18 -14.49 -16.85 -7.51
CA ALA A 18 -13.29 -17.09 -6.70
C ALA A 18 -12.28 -15.93 -6.76
N LEU A 19 -12.16 -15.21 -7.87
CA LEU A 19 -11.35 -13.99 -7.97
C LEU A 19 -12.07 -12.75 -7.42
N ALA A 20 -13.39 -12.63 -7.66
CA ALA A 20 -14.20 -11.53 -7.16
C ALA A 20 -14.46 -11.57 -5.64
N PHE A 21 -14.50 -12.77 -5.05
CA PHE A 21 -14.61 -13.03 -3.61
C PHE A 21 -13.28 -13.46 -2.98
N GLY A 22 -12.24 -13.74 -3.77
CA GLY A 22 -10.87 -13.95 -3.28
C GLY A 22 -10.10 -12.66 -3.05
N ALA A 23 -10.39 -11.58 -3.80
CA ALA A 23 -9.81 -10.27 -3.54
C ALA A 23 -10.28 -9.64 -2.21
N PRO A 24 -11.56 -9.74 -1.79
CA PRO A 24 -12.01 -9.30 -0.47
C PRO A 24 -11.45 -10.12 0.69
N ALA A 25 -10.92 -11.32 0.45
CA ALA A 25 -10.23 -12.07 1.51
C ALA A 25 -8.89 -11.43 1.91
N LEU A 26 -8.33 -10.54 1.09
CA LEU A 26 -7.25 -9.62 1.48
C LEU A 26 -7.77 -8.31 2.11
N ALA A 27 -9.07 -8.02 2.01
CA ALA A 27 -9.70 -6.84 2.63
C ALA A 27 -10.10 -7.07 4.10
N SER A 28 -9.68 -8.18 4.71
CA SER A 28 -9.97 -8.54 6.11
C SER A 28 -8.72 -8.91 6.90
N ALA A 29 -7.56 -8.41 6.48
CA ALA A 29 -6.39 -8.36 7.33
C ALA A 29 -6.05 -6.89 7.51
N ASP A 30 -5.89 -6.50 8.76
CA ASP A 30 -5.17 -5.29 9.13
C ASP A 30 -3.87 -5.23 8.32
N ALA A 31 -3.78 -4.26 7.41
CA ALA A 31 -2.65 -4.08 6.52
C ALA A 31 -1.79 -2.95 7.09
N TYR A 32 -0.61 -3.31 7.58
CA TYR A 32 0.41 -2.36 8.04
C TYR A 32 1.62 -2.41 7.10
N TYR A 33 2.07 -1.25 6.66
CA TYR A 33 3.26 -1.06 5.85
C TYR A 33 4.07 0.10 6.41
N GLU A 34 5.34 -0.15 6.66
CA GLU A 34 6.29 0.86 7.15
C GLU A 34 7.57 0.71 6.35
N THR A 35 8.13 1.84 5.92
CA THR A 35 9.45 1.89 5.34
C THR A 35 10.16 3.15 5.81
N GLU A 36 11.38 2.95 6.33
CA GLU A 36 12.28 4.04 6.69
C GLU A 36 13.54 3.96 5.83
N THR A 37 14.03 5.11 5.40
CA THR A 37 15.34 5.24 4.77
C THR A 37 16.02 6.50 5.27
N SER A 38 17.21 6.33 5.82
CA SER A 38 18.02 7.43 6.32
C SER A 38 19.47 7.31 5.84
N GLY A 39 20.14 8.46 5.78
CA GLY A 39 21.53 8.51 5.37
C GLY A 39 22.18 9.80 5.80
N ALA A 40 23.46 9.73 6.17
CA ALA A 40 24.26 10.88 6.56
C ALA A 40 25.62 10.83 5.87
N GLY A 41 26.07 11.98 5.37
CA GLY A 41 27.35 12.15 4.69
C GLY A 41 27.94 13.53 4.93
N SER A 42 29.08 13.79 4.29
CA SER A 42 29.83 15.04 4.46
C SER A 42 29.05 16.30 4.06
N ASN A 43 28.00 16.16 3.25
CA ASN A 43 27.19 17.27 2.74
C ASN A 43 25.82 17.38 3.42
N GLY A 44 25.55 16.59 4.46
CA GLY A 44 24.28 16.60 5.18
C GLY A 44 23.71 15.21 5.45
N ALA A 45 22.54 15.20 6.09
CA ALA A 45 21.75 14.01 6.39
C ALA A 45 20.36 14.13 5.77
N PHE A 46 19.78 13.00 5.40
CA PHE A 46 18.38 12.88 5.00
C PHE A 46 17.71 11.74 5.75
N HIS A 47 16.41 11.86 5.90
CA HIS A 47 15.51 10.90 6.51
C HIS A 47 14.20 10.90 5.73
N HIS A 48 13.70 9.71 5.44
CA HIS A 48 12.45 9.48 4.74
C HIS A 48 11.72 8.34 5.43
N GLU A 49 10.48 8.56 5.81
CA GLU A 49 9.62 7.60 6.48
C GLU A 49 8.27 7.58 5.77
N LEU A 50 7.72 6.39 5.56
CA LEU A 50 6.39 6.20 5.02
C LEU A 50 5.72 5.09 5.82
N GLU A 51 4.59 5.42 6.41
CA GLU A 51 3.78 4.54 7.25
C GLU A 51 2.35 4.53 6.71
N ALA A 52 1.79 3.35 6.51
CA ALA A 52 0.47 3.16 5.96
C ALA A 52 -0.25 2.01 6.66
N PHE A 53 -1.51 2.26 7.00
CA PHE A 53 -2.34 1.32 7.71
C PHE A 53 -3.76 1.28 7.13
N ALA A 54 -4.33 0.08 7.01
CA ALA A 54 -5.74 -0.12 6.71
C ALA A 54 -6.29 -1.31 7.50
N GLY A 55 -7.20 -1.03 8.44
CA GLY A 55 -7.75 -2.05 9.33
C GLY A 55 -8.88 -1.51 10.20
N ASP A 56 -9.74 -2.38 10.71
CA ASP A 56 -10.85 -2.01 11.61
C ASP A 56 -11.74 -0.85 11.13
N GLY A 57 -11.94 -0.72 9.81
CA GLY A 57 -12.77 0.33 9.21
C GLY A 57 -12.12 1.72 9.15
N LYS A 58 -10.85 1.82 9.54
CA LYS A 58 -10.03 3.04 9.47
C LYS A 58 -8.82 2.79 8.56
N SER A 59 -8.32 3.85 7.94
CA SER A 59 -7.07 3.86 7.21
C SER A 59 -6.34 5.15 7.49
N TRP A 60 -5.02 5.10 7.62
CA TRP A 60 -4.20 6.29 7.73
C TRP A 60 -2.88 6.08 6.99
N PHE A 61 -2.32 7.18 6.54
CA PHE A 61 -1.11 7.28 5.75
C PHE A 61 -0.33 8.48 6.25
N GLU A 62 0.95 8.28 6.50
CA GLU A 62 1.90 9.30 6.87
C GLU A 62 3.17 9.13 6.03
N GLU A 63 3.63 10.22 5.43
CA GLU A 63 4.91 10.28 4.73
C GLU A 63 5.67 11.51 5.21
N SER A 64 6.89 11.30 5.69
CA SER A 64 7.75 12.32 6.24
C SER A 64 9.08 12.28 5.52
N PHE A 65 9.53 13.43 5.02
CA PHE A 65 10.83 13.60 4.41
C PHE A 65 11.55 14.79 5.03
N SER A 66 12.77 14.58 5.48
CA SER A 66 13.62 15.64 6.01
C SER A 66 15.03 15.54 5.45
N VAL A 67 15.63 16.68 5.15
CA VAL A 67 17.03 16.78 4.75
C VAL A 67 17.66 18.00 5.42
N ALA A 68 18.86 17.84 5.93
CA ALA A 68 19.63 18.92 6.55
C ALA A 68 21.09 18.85 6.08
N GLY A 69 21.60 19.94 5.53
CA GLY A 69 22.98 20.02 5.05
C GLY A 69 23.52 21.43 5.11
N GLU A 70 24.69 21.63 4.51
CA GLU A 70 25.41 22.91 4.54
C GLU A 70 24.63 24.07 3.89
N GLY A 71 23.72 23.73 2.95
CA GLY A 71 22.81 24.68 2.30
C GLY A 71 21.50 24.96 3.03
N GLY A 72 21.29 24.38 4.22
CA GLY A 72 20.07 24.54 5.02
C GLY A 72 19.33 23.23 5.25
N ALA A 73 18.14 23.35 5.86
CA ALA A 73 17.27 22.22 6.17
C ALA A 73 15.90 22.39 5.50
N TYR A 74 15.33 21.27 5.08
CA TYR A 74 14.01 21.16 4.49
C TYR A 74 13.30 19.96 5.11
N SER A 75 12.03 20.14 5.46
CA SER A 75 11.14 19.06 5.87
C SER A 75 9.82 19.17 5.11
N SER A 76 9.21 18.02 4.86
CA SER A 76 7.87 17.88 4.29
C SER A 76 7.19 16.70 4.96
N GLU A 77 5.91 16.88 5.26
CA GLU A 77 5.09 15.90 5.96
C GLU A 77 3.75 15.86 5.23
N THR A 78 3.28 14.64 4.93
CA THR A 78 1.97 14.39 4.31
C THR A 78 1.24 13.37 5.15
N GLU A 79 0.17 13.81 5.80
CA GLU A 79 -0.74 12.94 6.55
C GLU A 79 -2.08 12.83 5.82
N SER A 80 -2.71 11.65 5.88
CA SER A 80 -4.05 11.42 5.35
C SER A 80 -4.73 10.30 6.11
N GLY A 81 -6.03 10.44 6.37
CA GLY A 81 -6.80 9.41 7.08
C GLY A 81 -8.24 9.31 6.58
N ALA A 82 -8.84 8.14 6.75
CA ALA A 82 -10.24 7.87 6.45
C ALA A 82 -10.79 6.87 7.49
N GLY A 83 -12.06 7.04 7.88
CA GLY A 83 -12.76 6.21 8.87
C GLY A 83 -14.23 6.59 9.01
#